data_AF-A0A438GAT2-F1
#
_entry.id   AF-A0A438GAT2-F1
#
_cell.length_a   1.000
_cell.length_b   1.000
_cell.length_c   1.000
_cell.angle_alpha   90.00
_cell.angle_beta   90.00
_cell.angle_gamma   90.00
#
_symmetry.space_group_name_H-M   'P 1'
#
loop_
_entity.id
_entity.type
_entity.pdbx_description
1 polymer ?
#
loop_
_entity_poly.entity_id
_entity_poly.type
_entity_poly.pdbx_seq_one_letter_code
_entity_poly.pdbx_strand_id
1 'polypeptide(L)'
;MIQYLIGAGMDGQIENNLYLLFIYTSFQERATFISHGNTARLTKQHGDKNLALVCGIIASDEKRHETAYTKIVENLFEIDPNGTVLAFADSMRKKITMPGLLMYDGCDDDLFEHFLAVAQWLGVYAAKDYVGILEFFVERWSVEKLTGLSSEGQKLGIMFVG
;
A
#
# COMPACT_ATOMS: atom_id res chain seq x y z
N MET A 1 13.57 -12.08 15.08
CA MET A 1 12.75 -11.34 14.10
C MET A 1 13.57 -10.60 13.04
N ILE A 2 14.20 -9.44 13.31
CA ILE A 2 14.79 -8.59 12.25
C ILE A 2 15.84 -9.31 11.39
N GLN A 3 16.75 -10.09 12.00
CA GLN A 3 17.75 -10.87 11.24
C GLN A 3 17.11 -11.91 10.32
N TYR A 4 16.03 -12.59 10.77
CA TYR A 4 15.30 -13.56 9.94
C TYR A 4 14.62 -12.86 8.76
N LEU A 5 13.95 -11.73 8.99
CA LEU A 5 13.26 -10.99 7.93
C LEU A 5 14.25 -10.47 6.88
N ILE A 6 15.40 -9.92 7.29
CA ILE A 6 16.45 -9.49 6.35
C ILE A 6 17.00 -10.68 5.55
N GLY A 7 17.24 -11.82 6.21
CA GLY A 7 17.74 -13.03 5.56
C GLY A 7 16.73 -13.68 4.62
N ALA A 8 15.44 -13.62 4.95
CA ALA A 8 14.35 -14.11 4.12
C ALA A 8 14.07 -13.17 2.91
N GLY A 9 14.31 -11.88 3.09
CA GLY A 9 13.98 -10.87 2.08
C GLY A 9 12.48 -10.68 1.92
N MET A 10 12.08 -10.22 0.74
CA MET A 10 10.69 -9.97 0.38
C MET A 10 10.52 -10.17 -1.14
N ASP A 11 9.40 -10.76 -1.54
CA ASP A 11 8.94 -10.77 -2.94
C ASP A 11 7.72 -9.85 -3.11
N GLY A 12 7.96 -8.65 -3.63
CA GLY A 12 6.90 -7.69 -3.97
C GLY A 12 6.24 -7.95 -5.33
N GLN A 13 6.66 -8.98 -6.07
CA GLN A 13 6.14 -9.32 -7.41
C GLN A 13 6.25 -8.17 -8.42
N ILE A 14 7.29 -7.35 -8.27
CA ILE A 14 7.55 -6.12 -9.06
C ILE A 14 8.18 -6.44 -10.43
N GLU A 15 8.76 -7.63 -10.62
CA GLU A 15 9.31 -8.12 -11.92
C GLU A 15 10.29 -7.16 -12.62
N ASN A 16 11.01 -6.32 -11.86
CA ASN A 16 11.84 -5.22 -12.38
C ASN A 16 11.07 -4.21 -13.27
N ASN A 17 9.76 -4.12 -13.09
CA ASN A 17 8.87 -3.22 -13.81
C ASN A 17 8.64 -1.94 -13.00
N LEU A 18 9.02 -0.79 -13.55
CA LEU A 18 8.88 0.52 -12.89
C LEU A 18 7.41 0.92 -12.64
N TYR A 19 6.47 0.51 -13.49
CA TYR A 19 5.05 0.76 -13.27
C TYR A 19 4.58 0.02 -12.02
N LEU A 20 4.89 -1.28 -11.92
CA LEU A 20 4.57 -2.10 -10.76
C LEU A 20 5.24 -1.55 -9.50
N LEU A 21 6.50 -1.13 -9.59
CA LEU A 21 7.24 -0.55 -8.47
C LEU A 21 6.52 0.68 -7.90
N PHE A 22 6.17 1.66 -8.74
CA PHE A 22 5.59 2.91 -8.25
C PHE A 22 4.14 2.77 -7.81
N ILE A 23 3.39 1.84 -8.39
CA ILE A 23 2.05 1.46 -7.89
C ILE A 23 2.21 0.81 -6.52
N TYR A 24 3.09 -0.18 -6.39
CA TYR A 24 3.36 -0.87 -5.14
C TYR A 24 3.79 0.10 -4.02
N THR A 25 4.75 0.99 -4.28
CA THR A 25 5.23 1.94 -3.27
C THR A 25 4.17 2.98 -2.91
N SER A 26 3.34 3.42 -3.85
CA SER A 26 2.21 4.32 -3.54
C SER A 26 1.24 3.68 -2.54
N PHE A 27 0.91 2.39 -2.74
CA PHE A 27 0.06 1.63 -1.81
C PHE A 27 0.71 1.45 -0.45
N GLN A 28 1.98 1.06 -0.40
CA GLN A 28 2.69 0.83 0.86
C GLN A 28 2.82 2.11 1.69
N GLU A 29 3.25 3.22 1.08
CA GLU A 29 3.39 4.50 1.79
C GLU A 29 2.06 5.01 2.34
N ARG A 30 0.95 4.73 1.64
CA ARG A 30 -0.38 5.05 2.18
C ARG A 30 -0.77 4.13 3.33
N ALA A 31 -0.47 2.84 3.23
CA ALA A 31 -0.76 1.87 4.28
C ALA A 31 0.01 2.19 5.57
N THR A 32 1.29 2.56 5.43
CA THR A 32 2.13 2.97 6.57
C THR A 32 1.65 4.29 7.15
N PHE A 33 1.32 5.29 6.32
CA PHE A 33 0.72 6.56 6.77
C PHE A 33 -0.53 6.34 7.64
N ILE A 34 -1.44 5.46 7.20
CA ILE A 34 -2.64 5.10 7.96
C ILE A 34 -2.27 4.41 9.28
N SER A 35 -1.37 3.43 9.22
CA SER A 35 -0.94 2.64 10.39
C SER A 35 -0.27 3.52 11.46
N HIS A 36 0.68 4.37 11.07
CA HIS A 36 1.35 5.29 11.98
C HIS A 36 0.42 6.39 12.48
N GLY A 37 -0.48 6.91 11.62
CA GLY A 37 -1.50 7.87 12.03
C GLY A 37 -2.49 7.29 13.06
N ASN A 38 -2.94 6.05 12.86
CA ASN A 38 -3.79 5.34 13.83
C ASN A 38 -3.05 5.08 15.14
N THR A 39 -1.80 4.61 15.06
CA THR A 39 -0.95 4.40 16.23
C THR A 39 -0.76 5.70 17.01
N ALA A 40 -0.46 6.82 16.35
CA ALA A 40 -0.32 8.12 17.00
C ALA A 40 -1.59 8.53 17.78
N ARG A 41 -2.77 8.27 17.20
CA ARG A 41 -4.07 8.54 17.87
C ARG A 41 -4.26 7.65 19.10
N LEU A 42 -4.01 6.34 18.98
CA LEU A 42 -4.11 5.39 20.09
C LEU A 42 -3.17 5.78 21.22
N THR A 43 -1.91 6.07 20.92
CA THR A 43 -0.91 6.41 21.92
C THR A 43 -1.26 7.70 22.65
N LYS A 44 -1.79 8.70 21.93
CA LYS A 44 -2.29 9.94 22.52
C LYS A 44 -3.48 9.70 23.46
N GLN A 45 -4.40 8.79 23.10
CA GLN A 45 -5.53 8.41 23.96
C GLN A 45 -5.07 7.72 25.25
N HIS A 46 -3.96 6.98 25.20
CA HIS A 46 -3.34 6.34 26.36
C HIS A 46 -2.41 7.28 27.15
N GLY A 47 -2.32 8.57 26.78
CA GLY A 47 -1.63 9.61 27.54
C GLY A 47 -0.16 9.81 27.18
N ASP A 48 0.44 9.01 26.30
CA ASP A 48 1.82 9.17 25.88
C ASP A 48 1.93 10.12 24.67
N LYS A 49 2.19 11.39 24.99
CA LYS A 49 2.31 12.46 23.98
C LYS A 49 3.60 12.36 23.17
N ASN A 50 4.67 11.80 23.73
CA ASN A 50 5.97 11.74 23.06
C ASN A 50 5.96 10.66 21.98
N LEU A 51 5.45 9.47 22.31
CA LEU A 51 5.33 8.41 21.32
C LEU A 51 4.27 8.77 20.25
N ALA A 52 3.18 9.44 20.63
CA ALA A 52 2.23 9.99 19.65
C ALA A 52 2.90 10.98 18.68
N LEU A 53 3.80 11.83 19.16
CA LEU A 53 4.55 12.76 18.31
C LEU A 53 5.49 12.01 17.34
N VAL A 54 6.22 11.01 17.82
CA VAL A 54 7.11 10.19 16.96
C VAL A 54 6.31 9.52 15.85
N CYS A 55 5.21 8.84 16.17
CA CYS A 55 4.35 8.22 15.17
C CYS A 55 3.76 9.24 14.19
N GLY A 56 3.41 10.44 14.66
CA GLY A 56 2.90 11.52 13.81
C GLY A 56 3.95 12.08 12.84
N ILE A 57 5.22 12.18 13.26
CA ILE A 57 6.32 12.60 12.38
C ILE A 57 6.54 11.58 11.27
N ILE A 58 6.60 10.29 11.62
CA ILE A 58 6.75 9.21 10.64
C ILE A 58 5.59 9.23 9.63
N ALA A 59 4.35 9.32 10.12
CA ALA A 59 3.17 9.44 9.26
C ALA A 59 3.25 10.66 8.32
N SER A 60 3.76 11.80 8.81
CA SER A 60 3.95 12.98 7.95
C SER A 60 4.96 12.73 6.84
N ASP A 61 5.99 11.93 7.08
CA ASP A 61 7.00 11.58 6.08
C ASP A 61 6.41 10.65 5.02
N GLU A 62 5.72 9.61 5.46
CA GLU A 62 5.00 8.64 4.61
C GLU A 62 3.98 9.33 3.71
N LYS A 63 3.27 10.35 4.23
CA LYS A 63 2.35 11.13 3.40
C LYS A 63 3.06 11.90 2.28
N ARG A 64 4.27 12.40 2.54
CA ARG A 64 5.09 13.08 1.51
C ARG A 64 5.59 12.09 0.47
N HIS A 65 6.01 10.90 0.89
CA HIS A 65 6.41 9.82 -0.02
C HIS A 65 5.23 9.34 -0.88
N GLU A 66 4.07 9.07 -0.27
CA GLU A 66 2.83 8.72 -0.98
C GLU A 66 2.53 9.77 -2.05
N THR A 67 2.58 11.06 -1.69
CA THR A 67 2.30 12.15 -2.63
C THR A 67 3.27 12.14 -3.82
N ALA A 68 4.56 11.88 -3.58
CA ALA A 68 5.56 11.81 -4.63
C ALA A 68 5.33 10.62 -5.57
N TYR A 69 5.15 9.41 -5.04
CA TYR A 69 4.94 8.20 -5.85
C TYR A 69 3.59 8.24 -6.60
N THR A 70 2.54 8.75 -5.95
CA THR A 70 1.23 8.95 -6.57
C THR A 70 1.35 9.83 -7.82
N LYS A 71 2.16 10.89 -7.75
CA LYS A 71 2.37 11.81 -8.87
C LYS A 71 3.18 11.19 -10.00
N ILE A 72 4.12 10.29 -9.68
CA ILE A 72 4.82 9.51 -10.70
C ILE A 72 3.83 8.64 -11.48
N VAL A 73 2.95 7.91 -10.79
CA VAL A 73 1.94 7.06 -11.45
C VAL A 73 0.91 7.90 -12.22
N GLU A 74 0.51 9.06 -11.69
CA GLU A 74 -0.34 10.03 -12.40
C GLU A 74 0.28 10.44 -13.75
N ASN A 75 1.58 10.78 -13.76
CA ASN A 75 2.30 11.09 -15.00
C ASN A 75 2.43 9.86 -15.92
N LEU A 76 2.56 8.65 -15.37
CA LEU A 76 2.57 7.42 -16.19
C LEU A 76 1.22 7.19 -16.89
N PHE A 77 0.10 7.51 -16.24
CA PHE A 77 -1.21 7.49 -16.89
C PHE A 77 -1.35 8.52 -18.01
N GLU A 78 -0.70 9.69 -17.91
CA GLU A 78 -0.68 10.69 -18.99
C GLU A 78 0.15 10.23 -20.20
N ILE A 79 1.29 9.60 -19.95
CA ILE A 79 2.27 9.22 -20.99
C ILE A 79 1.92 7.88 -21.65
N ASP A 80 1.53 6.89 -20.85
CA ASP A 80 1.22 5.53 -21.27
C ASP A 80 0.04 4.97 -20.46
N PRO A 81 -1.20 5.41 -20.77
CA PRO A 81 -2.39 4.97 -20.06
C PRO A 81 -2.65 3.46 -20.18
N ASN A 82 -2.25 2.84 -21.30
CA ASN A 82 -2.43 1.41 -21.54
C ASN A 82 -1.50 0.56 -20.68
N GLY A 83 -0.19 0.84 -20.70
CA GLY A 83 0.76 0.12 -19.85
C GLY A 83 0.46 0.32 -18.36
N THR A 84 0.07 1.53 -17.98
CA THR A 84 -0.20 1.86 -16.58
C THR A 84 -1.47 1.16 -16.06
N VAL A 85 -2.57 1.14 -16.81
CA VAL A 85 -3.79 0.42 -16.39
C VAL A 85 -3.57 -1.09 -16.31
N LEU A 86 -2.77 -1.65 -17.23
CA LEU A 86 -2.38 -3.06 -17.20
C LEU A 86 -1.58 -3.40 -15.93
N ALA A 87 -0.58 -2.59 -15.60
CA ALA A 87 0.24 -2.77 -14.40
C ALA A 87 -0.58 -2.58 -13.11
N PHE A 88 -1.54 -1.65 -13.11
CA PHE A 88 -2.41 -1.46 -11.95
C PHE A 88 -3.35 -2.65 -11.74
N ALA A 89 -3.97 -3.16 -12.81
CA ALA A 89 -4.81 -4.34 -12.74
C ALA A 89 -4.03 -5.62 -12.39
N ASP A 90 -2.79 -5.74 -12.87
CA ASP A 90 -1.89 -6.83 -12.48
C ASP A 90 -1.56 -6.78 -10.98
N SER A 91 -1.21 -5.59 -10.48
CA SER A 91 -0.96 -5.36 -9.05
C SER A 91 -2.17 -5.75 -8.18
N MET A 92 -3.39 -5.45 -8.63
CA MET A 92 -4.61 -5.81 -7.90
C MET A 92 -4.91 -7.31 -7.94
N ARG A 93 -4.65 -7.98 -9.06
CA ARG A 93 -4.82 -9.44 -9.18
C ARG A 93 -3.84 -10.19 -8.28
N LYS A 94 -2.60 -9.71 -8.21
CA LYS A 94 -1.54 -10.24 -7.35
C LYS A 94 -1.77 -9.97 -5.87
N LYS A 95 -2.56 -8.94 -5.55
CA LYS A 95 -2.68 -8.29 -4.24
C LYS A 95 -1.37 -7.63 -3.85
N ILE A 96 -1.45 -6.53 -3.11
CA ILE A 96 -0.26 -5.85 -2.62
C ILE A 96 0.29 -6.62 -1.42
N THR A 97 1.39 -7.35 -1.64
CA THR A 97 2.08 -8.11 -0.59
C THR A 97 2.66 -7.18 0.46
N MET A 98 2.48 -7.49 1.74
CA MET A 98 3.09 -6.72 2.82
C MET A 98 4.60 -7.04 2.92
N PRO A 99 5.49 -6.03 3.09
CA PRO A 99 6.92 -6.27 3.18
C PRO A 99 7.34 -7.20 4.31
N GLY A 100 6.59 -7.19 5.42
CA GLY A 100 6.82 -8.02 6.59
C GLY A 100 6.18 -9.40 6.54
N LEU A 101 5.64 -9.85 5.39
CA LEU A 101 4.90 -11.11 5.28
C LEU A 101 5.69 -12.32 5.80
N LEU A 102 7.01 -12.34 5.61
CA LEU A 102 7.90 -13.44 6.03
C LEU A 102 8.50 -13.21 7.43
N MET A 103 7.84 -12.44 8.30
CA MET A 103 8.34 -12.25 9.66
C MET A 103 8.35 -13.55 10.43
N TYR A 104 9.47 -13.80 11.12
CA TYR A 104 9.67 -14.98 11.96
C TYR A 104 10.54 -14.63 13.16
N ASP A 105 10.17 -15.07 14.35
CA ASP A 105 10.89 -14.76 15.59
C ASP A 105 11.79 -15.89 16.10
N GLY A 106 11.71 -17.08 15.51
CA GLY A 106 12.43 -18.28 15.95
C GLY A 106 11.53 -19.34 16.58
N CYS A 107 10.25 -19.05 16.79
CA CYS A 107 9.30 -20.01 17.37
C CYS A 107 7.90 -19.98 16.76
N ASP A 108 7.42 -18.83 16.27
CA ASP A 108 6.08 -18.68 15.70
C ASP A 108 6.12 -18.63 14.17
N ASP A 109 5.71 -19.72 13.52
CA ASP A 109 5.67 -19.83 12.06
C ASP A 109 4.58 -18.93 11.43
N ASP A 110 3.56 -18.55 12.19
CA ASP A 110 2.41 -17.74 11.76
C ASP A 110 2.47 -16.29 12.28
N LEU A 111 3.68 -15.83 12.66
CA LEU A 111 3.89 -14.55 13.34
C LEU A 111 3.25 -13.35 12.61
N PHE A 112 3.30 -13.33 11.28
CA PHE A 112 2.66 -12.27 10.49
C PHE A 112 1.14 -12.22 10.68
N GLU A 113 0.49 -13.38 10.66
CA GLU A 113 -0.97 -13.47 10.82
C GLU A 113 -1.38 -13.08 12.24
N HIS A 114 -0.63 -13.51 13.26
CA HIS A 114 -0.86 -13.08 14.64
C HIS A 114 -0.67 -11.57 14.81
N PHE A 115 0.39 -10.99 14.23
CA PHE A 115 0.61 -9.55 14.21
C PHE A 115 -0.55 -8.80 13.55
N LEU A 116 -0.97 -9.25 12.35
CA LEU A 116 -2.04 -8.63 11.59
C LEU A 116 -3.39 -8.71 12.33
N ALA A 117 -3.68 -9.83 12.99
CA ALA A 117 -4.89 -10.00 13.81
C ALA A 117 -4.96 -8.98 14.94
N VAL A 118 -3.84 -8.73 15.64
CA VAL A 118 -3.76 -7.72 16.70
C VAL A 118 -3.87 -6.31 16.13
N ALA A 119 -3.18 -6.01 15.01
CA ALA A 119 -3.26 -4.71 14.34
C ALA A 119 -4.69 -4.38 13.91
N GLN A 120 -5.42 -5.37 13.38
CA GLN A 120 -6.82 -5.24 13.00
C GLN A 120 -7.71 -5.01 14.24
N TRP A 121 -7.51 -5.79 15.30
CA TRP A 121 -8.30 -5.66 16.53
C TRP A 121 -8.13 -4.29 17.20
N LEU A 122 -6.92 -3.75 17.19
CA LEU A 122 -6.63 -2.40 17.72
C LEU A 122 -7.04 -1.27 16.76
N GLY A 123 -7.45 -1.59 15.53
CA GLY A 123 -7.78 -0.60 14.51
C GLY A 123 -6.58 0.19 14.00
N VAL A 124 -5.38 -0.40 14.06
CA VAL A 124 -4.15 0.19 13.50
C VAL A 124 -4.15 0.05 11.97
N TYR A 125 -4.42 -1.16 11.48
CA TYR A 125 -4.57 -1.45 10.06
C TYR A 125 -5.42 -2.70 9.88
N ALA A 126 -6.42 -2.64 9.00
CA ALA A 126 -7.37 -3.72 8.76
C ALA A 126 -7.68 -3.87 7.26
N ALA A 127 -8.37 -4.96 6.89
CA ALA A 127 -8.79 -5.20 5.51
C ALA A 127 -9.61 -4.05 4.90
N LYS A 128 -10.40 -3.33 5.70
CA LYS A 128 -11.14 -2.14 5.25
C LYS A 128 -10.22 -0.99 4.82
N ASP A 129 -9.06 -0.85 5.45
CA ASP A 129 -8.10 0.20 5.12
C ASP A 129 -7.45 -0.11 3.77
N TYR A 130 -7.19 -1.39 3.49
CA TYR A 130 -6.73 -1.84 2.17
C TYR A 130 -7.74 -1.49 1.06
N VAL A 131 -9.03 -1.76 1.28
CA VAL A 131 -10.09 -1.38 0.33
C VAL A 131 -10.16 0.13 0.14
N GLY A 132 -10.11 0.91 1.23
CA GLY A 132 -10.11 2.37 1.14
C GLY A 132 -8.87 2.97 0.45
N ILE A 133 -7.71 2.29 0.52
CA ILE A 133 -6.52 2.66 -0.25
C ILE A 133 -6.76 2.42 -1.74
N LEU A 134 -7.35 1.28 -2.11
CA LEU A 134 -7.67 0.97 -3.50
C LEU A 134 -8.64 2.02 -4.08
N GLU A 135 -9.76 2.27 -3.41
CA GLU A 135 -10.75 3.27 -3.82
C GLU A 135 -10.10 4.65 -3.98
N PHE A 136 -9.26 5.05 -3.02
CA PHE A 136 -8.51 6.31 -3.12
C PHE A 136 -7.67 6.39 -4.38
N PHE A 137 -6.95 5.32 -4.77
CA PHE A 137 -6.08 5.35 -5.95
C PHE A 137 -6.86 5.28 -7.27
N VAL A 138 -7.98 4.54 -7.31
CA VAL A 138 -8.90 4.54 -8.45
C VAL A 138 -9.42 5.95 -8.72
N GLU A 139 -9.85 6.66 -7.67
CA GLU A 139 -10.30 8.05 -7.78
C GLU A 139 -9.13 8.99 -8.13
N ARG A 140 -8.02 8.88 -7.40
CA ARG A 140 -6.87 9.81 -7.51
C ARG A 140 -6.23 9.79 -8.89
N TRP A 141 -6.17 8.63 -9.53
CA TRP A 141 -5.67 8.47 -10.90
C TRP A 141 -6.78 8.53 -11.96
N SER A 142 -8.02 8.79 -11.55
CA SER A 142 -9.17 8.94 -12.44
C SER A 142 -9.33 7.78 -13.42
N VAL A 143 -9.15 6.55 -12.94
CA VAL A 143 -9.13 5.33 -13.77
C VAL A 143 -10.43 5.18 -14.58
N GLU A 144 -11.57 5.55 -13.98
CA GLU A 144 -12.90 5.51 -14.63
C GLU A 144 -13.02 6.46 -15.84
N LYS A 145 -12.21 7.52 -15.88
CA LYS A 145 -12.25 8.58 -16.90
C LYS A 145 -11.23 8.36 -18.02
N LEU A 146 -10.45 7.28 -17.96
CA LEU A 146 -9.46 6.97 -19.00
C LEU A 146 -10.17 6.67 -20.32
N THR A 147 -9.74 7.36 -21.38
CA THR A 147 -10.25 7.19 -22.75
C THR A 147 -9.11 6.82 -23.69
N GLY A 148 -9.42 6.30 -24.89
CA GLY A 148 -8.40 5.90 -25.85
C GLY A 148 -7.61 4.64 -25.46
N LEU A 149 -8.10 3.88 -24.48
CA LEU A 149 -7.52 2.60 -24.10
C LEU A 149 -7.75 1.54 -25.20
N SER A 150 -6.78 0.64 -25.32
CA SER A 150 -6.91 -0.62 -26.06
C SER A 150 -8.06 -1.47 -25.52
N SER A 151 -8.50 -2.46 -26.29
CA SER A 151 -9.58 -3.37 -25.87
C SER A 151 -9.29 -4.06 -24.52
N GLU A 152 -8.04 -4.46 -24.29
CA GLU A 152 -7.62 -5.06 -23.02
C GLU A 152 -7.60 -4.03 -21.90
N GLY A 153 -7.07 -2.82 -22.16
CA GLY A 153 -7.08 -1.73 -21.18
C GLY A 153 -8.50 -1.33 -20.74
N GLN A 154 -9.47 -1.28 -21.68
CA GLN A 154 -10.87 -1.00 -21.36
C GLN A 154 -11.48 -2.09 -20.45
N LYS A 155 -11.25 -3.36 -20.79
CA LYS A 155 -11.74 -4.50 -20.00
C LYS A 155 -11.21 -4.48 -18.57
N LEU A 156 -9.93 -4.15 -18.40
CA LEU A 156 -9.31 -4.06 -17.07
C LEU A 156 -9.72 -2.79 -16.32
N GLY A 157 -9.92 -1.67 -17.01
CA GLY A 157 -10.48 -0.45 -16.42
C GLY A 157 -11.81 -0.71 -15.74
N ILE A 158 -12.70 -1.50 -16.36
CA ILE A 158 -14.00 -1.91 -15.79
C ILE A 158 -13.85 -2.65 -14.44
N MET A 159 -12.74 -3.36 -14.20
CA MET A 159 -12.52 -4.07 -12.92
C MET A 159 -12.47 -3.13 -11.71
N PHE A 160 -12.24 -1.83 -11.93
CA PHE A 160 -12.12 -0.83 -10.88
C PHE A 160 -13.40 -0.01 -10.66
N VAL A 161 -14.40 -0.16 -11.53
CA VAL A 161 -15.64 0.66 -11.57
C VAL A 161 -16.87 -0.17 -11.16
N GLY A 162 -16.66 -1.39 -10.65
CA GLY A 162 -17.70 -2.37 -10.31
C GLY A 162 -17.89 -2.57 -8.82
#